data_AF-A0A7J4R0Y3-F1
#
_entry.id   AF-A0A7J4R0Y3-F1
#
_cell.length_a   1.000
_cell.length_b   1.000
_cell.length_c   1.000
_cell.angle_alpha   90.00
_cell.angle_beta   90.00
_cell.angle_gamma   90.00
#
_symmetry.space_group_name_H-M   'P 1'
#
loop_
_entity.id
_entity.type
_entity.pdbx_description
1 polymer ?
#
loop_
_entity_poly.entity_id
_entity_poly.type
_entity_poly.pdbx_seq_one_letter_code
_entity_poly.pdbx_strand_id
1 'polypeptide(L)'
;HIATDVIVLDGMVADSLEAASPYENVHSKLLIDATTLAAADPRSSNEPLEGSFKQNVPAWRQGLEPAPAFRGIEDVLAMKDVTDARMLRSSMLVVTTNIPASPSPRTGSDESNDAAESARREKIDQLKNQIWQLDSSSSLRWLFITNDDLDLHCEKARRRLLWQLTSRFDVDRGLTFDDEKERMCWDATTPIPSSEHGVRRWPAVTMHSDETLEAVRKHPELDKYQWPPHLEFR
;
A
#
# COMPACT_ATOMS: atom_id res chain seq x y z
N HIS A 1 -5.34 -9.22 15.70
CA HIS A 1 -5.82 -10.13 14.64
C HIS A 1 -6.31 -9.37 13.41
N ILE A 2 -5.49 -9.29 12.36
CA ILE A 2 -5.85 -8.58 11.12
C ILE A 2 -6.94 -9.30 10.34
N ALA A 3 -7.06 -10.63 10.51
CA ALA A 3 -8.08 -11.42 9.83
C ALA A 3 -9.53 -11.03 10.18
N THR A 4 -9.76 -10.20 11.21
CA THR A 4 -11.09 -9.64 11.53
C THR A 4 -11.27 -8.20 11.06
N ASP A 5 -10.19 -7.56 10.61
CA ASP A 5 -10.23 -6.21 10.02
C ASP A 5 -10.27 -6.29 8.48
N VAL A 6 -9.80 -7.40 7.92
CA VAL A 6 -9.59 -7.54 6.48
C VAL A 6 -10.20 -8.83 5.98
N ILE A 7 -11.08 -8.70 4.98
CA ILE A 7 -11.77 -9.81 4.35
C ILE A 7 -11.39 -9.81 2.86
N VAL A 8 -10.89 -10.96 2.40
CA VAL A 8 -10.64 -11.21 0.98
C VAL A 8 -11.88 -11.90 0.41
N LEU A 9 -12.39 -11.36 -0.69
CA LEU A 9 -13.51 -11.91 -1.46
C LEU A 9 -12.97 -12.46 -2.78
N ASP A 10 -12.76 -13.77 -2.83
CA ASP A 10 -12.15 -14.42 -3.99
C ASP A 10 -13.10 -14.47 -5.20
N GLY A 11 -12.53 -14.46 -6.41
CA GLY A 11 -13.27 -14.76 -7.64
C GLY A 11 -14.28 -13.70 -8.06
N MET A 12 -14.02 -12.43 -7.75
CA MET A 12 -14.92 -11.34 -8.09
C MET A 12 -14.58 -10.74 -9.46
N VAL A 13 -15.59 -10.17 -10.14
CA VAL A 13 -15.37 -9.50 -11.44
C VAL A 13 -14.54 -8.24 -11.24
N ALA A 14 -13.46 -8.10 -12.01
CA ALA A 14 -12.60 -6.94 -12.03
C ALA A 14 -13.25 -5.77 -12.75
N ASP A 15 -12.88 -4.55 -12.36
CA ASP A 15 -13.15 -3.41 -13.22
C ASP A 15 -12.29 -3.54 -14.48
N SER A 16 -12.93 -3.57 -15.65
CA SER A 16 -12.26 -3.64 -16.95
C SER A 16 -11.23 -2.52 -17.19
N LEU A 17 -11.32 -1.41 -16.44
CA LEU A 17 -10.41 -0.26 -16.53
C LEU A 17 -9.26 -0.31 -15.49
N GLU A 18 -9.26 -1.28 -14.58
CA GLU A 18 -8.22 -1.42 -13.56
C GLU A 18 -6.93 -1.98 -14.18
N ALA A 19 -5.91 -1.13 -14.26
CA ALA A 19 -4.61 -1.46 -14.85
C ALA A 19 -3.85 -2.58 -14.12
N ALA A 20 -4.08 -2.73 -12.81
CA ALA A 20 -3.43 -3.73 -11.98
C ALA A 20 -4.08 -5.12 -12.06
N SER A 21 -5.27 -5.23 -12.67
CA SER A 21 -6.06 -6.47 -12.74
C SER A 21 -5.34 -7.59 -13.50
N PRO A 22 -5.62 -8.88 -13.20
CA PRO A 22 -5.11 -10.01 -13.96
C PRO A 22 -5.81 -10.17 -15.32
N TYR A 23 -5.23 -10.97 -16.20
CA TYR A 23 -5.66 -11.13 -17.59
C TYR A 23 -7.14 -11.56 -17.76
N GLU A 24 -7.65 -12.40 -16.85
CA GLU A 24 -9.00 -12.96 -16.92
C GLU A 24 -10.10 -11.99 -16.43
N ASN A 25 -9.74 -10.82 -15.89
CA ASN A 25 -10.64 -9.87 -15.23
C ASN A 25 -11.50 -10.52 -14.12
N VAL A 26 -10.97 -11.57 -13.49
CA VAL A 26 -11.48 -12.16 -12.25
C VAL A 26 -10.36 -12.00 -11.23
N HIS A 27 -10.64 -11.33 -10.12
CA HIS A 27 -9.65 -11.04 -9.09
C HIS A 27 -10.29 -11.01 -7.72
N SER A 28 -9.48 -11.20 -6.68
CA SER A 28 -9.95 -11.05 -5.32
C SER A 28 -10.18 -9.58 -4.96
N LYS A 29 -11.26 -9.29 -4.23
CA LYS A 29 -11.55 -7.96 -3.68
C LYS A 29 -11.21 -7.90 -2.19
N LEU A 30 -10.82 -6.73 -1.73
CA LEU A 30 -10.47 -6.50 -0.33
C LEU A 30 -11.51 -5.61 0.35
N LEU A 31 -12.08 -6.09 1.44
CA LEU A 31 -12.85 -5.27 2.37
C LEU A 31 -11.99 -4.99 3.61
N ILE A 32 -11.90 -3.72 3.97
CA ILE A 32 -11.17 -3.27 5.15
C ILE A 32 -12.17 -2.59 6.08
N ASP A 33 -12.32 -3.13 7.28
CA ASP A 33 -13.02 -2.46 8.37
C ASP A 33 -12.09 -1.40 8.98
N ALA A 34 -12.26 -0.16 8.51
CA ALA A 34 -11.57 1.01 9.02
C ALA A 34 -12.47 1.86 9.94
N THR A 35 -13.56 1.28 10.46
CA THR A 35 -14.54 2.02 11.26
C THR A 35 -14.18 2.04 12.74
N THR A 36 -14.55 3.13 13.42
CA THR A 36 -14.61 3.13 14.88
C THR A 36 -15.78 2.27 15.31
N LEU A 37 -15.55 1.36 16.26
CA LEU A 37 -16.60 0.48 16.78
C LEU A 37 -17.76 1.32 17.34
N ALA A 38 -18.95 1.13 16.78
CA ALA A 38 -20.16 1.74 17.29
C ALA A 38 -20.50 1.17 18.68
N ALA A 39 -21.26 1.91 19.49
CA ALA A 39 -21.60 1.45 20.84
C ALA A 39 -22.38 0.12 20.86
N ALA A 40 -23.17 -0.16 19.83
CA ALA A 40 -23.91 -1.41 19.68
C ALA A 40 -23.10 -2.55 19.01
N ASP A 41 -21.87 -2.27 18.58
CA ASP A 41 -21.02 -3.28 17.93
C ASP A 41 -20.66 -4.38 18.94
N PRO A 42 -20.83 -5.66 18.59
CA PRO A 42 -20.44 -6.80 19.44
C PRO A 42 -19.00 -6.79 19.95
N ARG A 43 -18.11 -6.08 19.24
CA ARG A 43 -16.69 -5.93 19.57
C ARG A 43 -16.44 -4.74 20.50
N SER A 44 -17.42 -3.85 20.68
CA SER A 44 -17.27 -2.69 21.55
C SER A 44 -17.17 -3.09 23.03
N SER A 45 -16.76 -2.16 23.88
CA SER A 45 -16.72 -2.39 25.34
C SER A 45 -18.12 -2.46 25.97
N ASN A 46 -19.15 -1.95 25.28
CA ASN A 46 -20.52 -1.89 25.80
C ASN A 46 -21.21 -3.26 25.73
N GLU A 47 -22.41 -3.34 26.31
CA GLU A 47 -23.27 -4.50 26.10
C GLU A 47 -23.83 -4.51 24.66
N PRO A 48 -23.79 -5.67 23.99
CA PRO A 48 -24.31 -5.79 22.63
C PRO A 48 -25.84 -5.65 22.61
N LEU A 49 -26.41 -5.49 21.42
CA LEU A 49 -27.86 -5.52 21.24
C LEU A 49 -28.45 -6.84 21.74
N GLU A 50 -29.69 -6.78 22.25
CA GLU A 50 -30.40 -7.97 22.71
C GLU A 50 -30.41 -9.07 21.63
N GLY A 51 -30.03 -10.28 22.02
CA GLY A 51 -29.89 -11.43 21.10
C GLY A 51 -28.55 -11.54 20.37
N SER A 52 -27.63 -10.57 20.54
CA SER A 52 -26.27 -10.65 20.01
C SER A 52 -25.26 -11.10 21.07
N PHE A 53 -24.20 -11.79 20.67
CA PHE A 53 -23.12 -12.23 21.57
C PHE A 53 -21.97 -11.22 21.58
N LYS A 54 -21.30 -11.08 22.72
CA LYS A 54 -20.09 -10.25 22.84
C LYS A 54 -18.92 -10.94 22.15
N GLN A 55 -18.15 -10.20 21.34
CA GLN A 55 -16.95 -10.69 20.69
C GLN A 55 -15.71 -10.26 21.48
N ASN A 56 -14.85 -11.22 21.82
CA ASN A 56 -13.60 -10.90 22.49
C ASN A 56 -12.64 -10.25 21.48
N VAL A 57 -12.20 -9.04 21.78
CA VAL A 57 -11.21 -8.31 21.01
C VAL A 57 -10.21 -7.64 21.96
N PRO A 58 -8.97 -7.37 21.51
CA PRO A 58 -8.00 -6.68 22.34
C PRO A 58 -8.50 -5.31 22.84
N ALA A 59 -8.17 -4.95 24.07
CA ALA A 59 -8.59 -3.69 24.72
C ALA A 59 -8.22 -2.45 23.89
N TRP A 60 -7.07 -2.47 23.21
CA TRP A 60 -6.67 -1.38 22.33
C TRP A 60 -7.57 -1.20 21.11
N ARG A 61 -8.25 -2.25 20.63
CA ARG A 61 -9.22 -2.15 19.52
C ARG A 61 -10.52 -1.48 19.97
N GLN A 62 -10.82 -1.55 21.26
CA GLN A 62 -11.93 -0.86 21.91
C GLN A 62 -11.58 0.57 22.33
N GLY A 63 -10.33 1.01 22.11
CA GLY A 63 -9.84 2.31 22.57
C GLY A 63 -9.63 2.41 24.08
N LEU A 64 -9.61 1.28 24.79
CA LEU A 64 -9.38 1.23 26.24
C LEU A 64 -7.90 1.32 26.59
N GLU A 65 -7.02 0.93 25.66
CA GLU A 65 -5.57 0.97 25.79
C GLU A 65 -4.91 1.50 24.51
N PRO A 66 -3.66 2.01 24.58
CA PRO A 66 -2.90 2.36 23.38
C PRO A 66 -2.68 1.14 22.48
N ALA A 67 -2.82 1.32 21.17
CA ALA A 67 -2.47 0.28 20.20
C ALA A 67 -0.98 -0.09 20.26
N PRO A 68 -0.61 -1.34 19.92
CA PRO A 68 0.78 -1.73 19.73
C PRO A 68 1.51 -0.75 18.84
N ALA A 69 2.78 -0.52 19.16
CA ALA A 69 3.61 0.45 18.48
C ALA A 69 4.92 -0.18 18.03
N PHE A 70 5.13 -0.24 16.72
CA PHE A 70 6.39 -0.62 16.13
C PHE A 70 7.42 0.49 16.34
N ARG A 71 8.61 0.12 16.81
CA ARG A 71 9.69 1.06 17.17
C ARG A 71 10.96 0.91 16.34
N GLY A 72 11.03 -0.09 15.45
CA GLY A 72 12.22 -0.39 14.64
C GLY A 72 12.36 0.43 13.36
N ILE A 73 11.74 1.62 13.26
CA ILE A 73 11.80 2.42 12.00
C ILE A 73 13.22 2.84 11.64
N GLU A 74 14.05 3.18 12.62
CA GLU A 74 15.46 3.55 12.37
C GLU A 74 16.26 2.38 11.80
N ASP A 75 16.00 1.16 12.28
CA ASP A 75 16.63 -0.06 11.75
C ASP A 75 16.15 -0.36 10.32
N VAL A 76 14.87 -0.09 10.02
CA VAL A 76 14.33 -0.18 8.65
C VAL A 76 14.99 0.84 7.72
N LEU A 77 15.12 2.09 8.15
CA LEU A 77 15.79 3.15 7.38
C LEU A 77 17.28 2.83 7.12
N ALA A 78 17.92 2.07 8.00
CA ALA A 78 19.30 1.63 7.84
C ALA A 78 19.47 0.44 6.87
N MET A 79 18.38 -0.20 6.41
CA MET A 79 18.46 -1.31 5.47
C MET A 79 18.89 -0.85 4.09
N LYS A 80 19.80 -1.61 3.47
CA LYS A 80 20.36 -1.29 2.13
C LYS A 80 19.28 -1.16 1.04
N ASP A 81 18.26 -2.00 1.09
CA ASP A 81 17.21 -2.07 0.08
C ASP A 81 16.04 -1.11 0.35
N VAL A 82 16.12 -0.29 1.40
CA VAL A 82 15.14 0.74 1.73
C VAL A 82 15.65 2.10 1.25
N THR A 83 14.84 2.80 0.48
CA THR A 83 15.15 4.18 0.07
C THR A 83 14.63 5.18 1.11
N ASP A 84 13.43 4.97 1.63
CA ASP A 84 12.81 5.80 2.66
C ASP A 84 11.73 5.01 3.43
N ALA A 85 11.34 5.47 4.61
CA ALA A 85 10.30 4.85 5.41
C ALA A 85 9.57 5.85 6.33
N ARG A 86 8.26 5.64 6.52
CA ARG A 86 7.45 6.53 7.37
C ARG A 86 6.36 5.77 8.12
N MET A 87 6.23 6.04 9.41
CA MET A 87 5.05 5.60 10.17
C MET A 87 3.82 6.42 9.76
N LEU A 88 2.77 5.72 9.29
CA LEU A 88 1.44 6.31 9.06
C LEU A 88 0.63 6.34 10.35
N ARG A 89 0.79 5.31 11.18
CA ARG A 89 0.26 5.12 12.55
C ARG A 89 1.23 4.24 13.33
N SER A 90 1.00 4.05 14.63
CA SER A 90 1.89 3.28 15.51
C SER A 90 2.16 1.84 15.03
N SER A 91 1.21 1.22 14.32
CA SER A 91 1.32 -0.15 13.79
C SER A 91 1.19 -0.20 12.26
N MET A 92 1.38 0.94 11.57
CA MET A 92 1.30 1.04 10.11
C MET A 92 2.54 1.74 9.56
N LEU A 93 3.38 1.00 8.85
CA LEU A 93 4.62 1.48 8.24
C LEU A 93 4.47 1.50 6.73
N VAL A 94 4.92 2.58 6.09
CA VAL A 94 5.20 2.59 4.64
C VAL A 94 6.72 2.58 4.44
N VAL A 95 7.17 1.79 3.47
CA VAL A 95 8.56 1.66 3.04
C VAL A 95 8.61 1.89 1.54
N THR A 96 9.57 2.70 1.08
CA THR A 96 9.88 2.84 -0.34
C THR A 96 11.16 2.09 -0.66
N THR A 97 11.21 1.51 -1.85
CA THR A 97 12.37 0.79 -2.36
C THR A 97 12.53 1.04 -3.85
N ASN A 98 13.78 1.05 -4.31
CA ASN A 98 14.05 0.98 -5.73
C ASN A 98 13.71 -0.42 -6.29
N ILE A 99 12.94 -0.46 -7.37
CA ILE A 99 12.62 -1.68 -8.12
C ILE A 99 13.21 -1.55 -9.53
N PRO A 100 14.30 -2.29 -9.83
CA PRO A 100 14.87 -2.31 -11.16
C PRO A 100 13.85 -2.76 -12.21
N ALA A 101 13.94 -2.17 -13.41
CA ALA A 101 13.06 -2.46 -14.54
C ALA A 101 11.55 -2.20 -14.29
N SER A 102 11.17 -1.47 -13.23
CA SER A 102 9.82 -0.95 -13.12
C SER A 102 9.46 -0.08 -14.33
N PRO A 103 8.25 -0.25 -14.91
CA PRO A 103 7.75 0.62 -15.97
C PRO A 103 7.81 2.10 -15.59
N SER A 104 8.24 2.94 -16.53
CA SER A 104 8.26 4.39 -16.32
C SER A 104 6.83 4.93 -16.22
N PRO A 105 6.55 5.87 -15.30
CA PRO A 105 5.25 6.54 -15.26
C PRO A 105 4.90 7.25 -16.58
N ARG A 106 5.87 7.72 -17.36
CA ARG A 106 5.62 8.47 -18.60
C ARG A 106 5.26 7.58 -19.79
N THR A 107 5.80 6.37 -19.85
CA THR A 107 5.65 5.48 -21.02
C THR A 107 4.86 4.22 -20.71
N GLY A 108 4.75 3.82 -19.45
CA GLY A 108 4.25 2.51 -19.08
C GLY A 108 5.15 1.39 -19.61
N SER A 109 4.59 0.18 -19.71
CA SER A 109 5.16 -0.96 -20.41
C SER A 109 4.06 -1.92 -20.86
N ASP A 110 4.13 -2.37 -22.11
CA ASP A 110 3.31 -3.44 -22.66
C ASP A 110 4.07 -4.78 -22.75
N GLU A 111 5.41 -4.74 -22.70
CA GLU A 111 6.27 -5.91 -22.94
C GLU A 111 6.43 -6.75 -21.67
N SER A 112 6.26 -8.07 -21.82
CA SER A 112 6.46 -9.05 -20.76
C SER A 112 7.93 -9.14 -20.36
N ASN A 113 8.23 -9.08 -19.06
CA ASN A 113 9.55 -9.28 -18.50
C ASN A 113 9.45 -10.16 -17.23
N ASP A 114 9.29 -11.47 -17.45
CA ASP A 114 9.07 -12.45 -16.39
C ASP A 114 10.25 -12.54 -15.41
N ALA A 115 11.48 -12.34 -15.90
CA ALA A 115 12.68 -12.34 -15.06
C ALA A 115 12.70 -11.15 -14.09
N ALA A 116 12.34 -9.95 -14.56
CA ALA A 116 12.28 -8.77 -13.71
C ALA A 116 11.12 -8.84 -12.71
N GLU A 117 9.97 -9.37 -13.11
CA GLU A 117 8.84 -9.59 -12.19
C GLU A 117 9.21 -10.62 -11.10
N SER A 118 9.90 -11.70 -11.46
CA SER A 118 10.41 -12.69 -10.50
C SER A 118 11.38 -12.05 -9.49
N ALA A 119 12.33 -11.25 -9.97
CA ALA A 119 13.29 -10.53 -9.13
C ALA A 119 12.61 -9.50 -8.22
N ARG A 120 11.59 -8.80 -8.72
CA ARG A 120 10.76 -7.88 -7.92
C ARG A 120 10.09 -8.64 -6.77
N ARG A 121 9.40 -9.75 -7.06
CA ARG A 121 8.71 -10.57 -6.05
C ARG A 121 9.66 -11.09 -4.98
N GLU A 122 10.82 -11.61 -5.37
CA GLU A 122 11.84 -12.09 -4.45
C GLU A 122 12.36 -10.97 -3.54
N LYS A 123 12.67 -9.80 -4.13
CA LYS A 123 13.12 -8.63 -3.37
C LYS A 123 12.08 -8.18 -2.35
N ILE A 124 10.81 -8.12 -2.73
CA ILE A 124 9.72 -7.72 -1.83
C ILE A 124 9.51 -8.73 -0.71
N ASP A 125 9.56 -10.02 -1.01
CA ASP A 125 9.43 -11.07 0.00
C ASP A 125 10.59 -11.01 1.01
N GLN A 126 11.82 -10.86 0.53
CA GLN A 126 13.00 -10.72 1.37
C GLN A 126 12.91 -9.48 2.27
N LEU A 127 12.57 -8.32 1.70
CA LEU A 127 12.44 -7.07 2.45
C LEU A 127 11.35 -7.16 3.52
N LYS A 128 10.18 -7.70 3.16
CA LYS A 128 9.08 -7.98 4.09
C LYS A 128 9.56 -8.82 5.27
N ASN A 129 10.23 -9.95 4.99
CA ASN A 129 10.70 -10.87 6.02
C ASN A 129 11.76 -10.21 6.94
N GLN A 130 12.68 -9.42 6.39
CA GLN A 130 13.67 -8.67 7.17
C GLN A 130 13.01 -7.66 8.11
N ILE A 131 12.05 -6.87 7.62
CA ILE A 131 11.32 -5.89 8.43
C ILE A 131 10.53 -6.59 9.54
N TRP A 132 9.85 -7.68 9.21
CA TRP A 132 9.09 -8.47 10.17
C TRP A 132 9.95 -9.14 11.25
N GLN A 133 11.21 -9.44 10.97
CA GLN A 133 12.17 -9.97 11.96
C GLN A 133 12.60 -8.91 12.98
N LEU A 134 12.55 -7.62 12.63
CA LEU A 134 12.82 -6.54 13.59
C LEU A 134 11.71 -6.37 14.64
N ASP A 135 10.52 -6.87 14.34
CA ASP A 135 9.35 -6.76 15.21
C ASP A 135 9.07 -8.05 15.95
N SER A 136 9.87 -8.33 16.98
CA SER A 136 9.69 -9.52 17.83
C SER A 136 8.36 -9.55 18.59
N SER A 137 7.62 -8.43 18.60
CA SER A 137 6.36 -8.26 19.32
C SER A 137 5.11 -8.30 18.43
N SER A 138 5.26 -8.51 17.12
CA SER A 138 4.15 -8.45 16.14
C SER A 138 3.31 -7.17 16.26
N SER A 139 3.96 -6.06 16.62
CA SER A 139 3.36 -4.74 16.79
C SER A 139 3.10 -4.01 15.47
N LEU A 140 3.87 -4.33 14.42
CA LEU A 140 3.70 -3.87 13.05
C LEU A 140 2.63 -4.72 12.37
N ARG A 141 1.44 -4.15 12.23
CA ARG A 141 0.27 -4.85 11.68
C ARG A 141 0.12 -4.62 10.18
N TRP A 142 0.42 -3.42 9.71
CA TRP A 142 0.32 -3.05 8.30
C TRP A 142 1.68 -2.60 7.79
N LEU A 143 2.26 -3.39 6.89
CA LEU A 143 3.45 -3.01 6.16
C LEU A 143 3.05 -2.69 4.72
N PHE A 144 3.27 -1.45 4.28
CA PHE A 144 3.08 -1.05 2.89
C PHE A 144 4.46 -0.91 2.24
N ILE A 145 4.65 -1.52 1.08
CA ILE A 145 5.88 -1.37 0.27
C ILE A 145 5.50 -0.76 -1.07
N THR A 146 6.18 0.30 -1.49
CA THR A 146 5.98 0.93 -2.80
C THR A 146 7.30 1.41 -3.40
N ASN A 147 7.27 1.96 -4.61
CA ASN A 147 8.46 2.50 -5.26
C ASN A 147 8.97 3.77 -4.56
N ASP A 148 10.22 4.10 -4.81
CA ASP A 148 10.91 5.31 -4.36
C ASP A 148 10.60 6.56 -5.20
N ASP A 149 9.48 6.56 -5.93
CA ASP A 149 9.04 7.67 -6.77
C ASP A 149 8.12 8.67 -6.04
N LEU A 150 8.17 8.71 -4.70
CA LEU A 150 7.45 9.66 -3.85
C LEU A 150 8.31 10.04 -2.63
N ASP A 151 8.51 11.34 -2.43
CA ASP A 151 8.97 11.87 -1.14
C ASP A 151 7.86 11.68 -0.08
N LEU A 152 8.11 10.80 0.89
CA LEU A 152 7.14 10.47 1.93
C LEU A 152 6.91 11.61 2.93
N HIS A 153 7.79 12.59 3.00
CA HIS A 153 7.81 13.63 4.04
C HIS A 153 7.26 14.98 3.57
N CYS A 154 7.10 15.17 2.26
CA CYS A 154 6.56 16.41 1.71
C CYS A 154 5.09 16.68 2.05
N GLU A 155 4.67 17.94 1.89
CA GLU A 155 3.26 18.32 2.04
C GLU A 155 2.39 17.54 1.03
N LYS A 156 1.23 17.07 1.49
CA LYS A 156 0.27 16.28 0.70
C LYS A 156 0.82 14.94 0.17
N ALA A 157 1.99 14.45 0.63
CA ALA A 157 2.51 13.12 0.30
C ALA A 157 1.47 12.01 0.47
N ARG A 158 0.68 12.06 1.56
CA ARG A 158 -0.38 11.08 1.86
C ARG A 158 -1.46 10.97 0.77
N ARG A 159 -1.74 12.06 0.04
CA ARG A 159 -2.72 12.05 -1.06
C ARG A 159 -2.20 11.25 -2.25
N ARG A 160 -0.93 11.47 -2.64
CA ARG A 160 -0.29 10.70 -3.70
C ARG A 160 -0.04 9.25 -3.26
N LEU A 161 0.34 9.04 -2.00
CA LEU A 161 0.52 7.71 -1.43
C LEU A 161 -0.77 6.89 -1.51
N LEU A 162 -1.94 7.48 -1.16
CA LEU A 162 -3.23 6.79 -1.29
C LEU A 162 -3.43 6.24 -2.70
N TRP A 163 -3.15 7.05 -3.73
CA TRP A 163 -3.24 6.62 -5.12
C TRP A 163 -2.24 5.50 -5.44
N GLN A 164 -0.97 5.61 -5.02
CA GLN A 164 0.03 4.57 -5.25
C GLN A 164 -0.38 3.24 -4.62
N LEU A 165 -0.83 3.28 -3.36
CA LEU A 165 -1.22 2.09 -2.60
C LEU A 165 -2.38 1.34 -3.25
N THR A 166 -3.37 2.04 -3.79
CA THR A 166 -4.57 1.38 -4.34
C THR A 166 -4.52 1.16 -5.84
N SER A 167 -3.77 1.96 -6.60
CA SER A 167 -3.76 1.86 -8.07
C SER A 167 -2.77 0.82 -8.59
N ARG A 168 -1.67 0.56 -7.85
CA ARG A 168 -0.62 -0.42 -8.20
C ARG A 168 -0.87 -1.81 -7.63
N PHE A 169 -1.92 -1.94 -6.84
CA PHE A 169 -2.17 -3.11 -6.03
C PHE A 169 -3.20 -4.03 -6.68
N ASP A 170 -2.95 -5.32 -6.56
CA ASP A 170 -3.89 -6.38 -6.84
C ASP A 170 -3.87 -7.32 -5.63
N VAL A 171 -5.02 -7.82 -5.20
CA VAL A 171 -5.13 -8.58 -3.95
C VAL A 171 -4.38 -9.90 -4.04
N ASP A 172 -4.50 -10.61 -5.16
CA ASP A 172 -3.93 -11.96 -5.32
C ASP A 172 -2.40 -11.92 -5.42
N ARG A 173 -1.86 -10.86 -6.04
CA ARG A 173 -0.41 -10.66 -6.16
C ARG A 173 0.20 -9.93 -4.97
N GLY A 174 -0.46 -8.90 -4.50
CA GLY A 174 0.13 -7.86 -3.66
C GLY A 174 -0.17 -7.98 -2.17
N LEU A 175 -1.10 -8.84 -1.76
CA LEU A 175 -1.46 -9.01 -0.36
C LEU A 175 -0.87 -10.30 0.21
N THR A 176 -0.03 -10.17 1.23
CA THR A 176 0.47 -11.33 1.99
C THR A 176 0.23 -11.14 3.47
N PHE A 177 0.09 -12.26 4.18
CA PHE A 177 -0.06 -12.29 5.64
C PHE A 177 1.12 -13.05 6.24
N ASP A 178 1.35 -12.88 7.53
CA ASP A 178 2.12 -13.85 8.30
C ASP A 178 1.30 -15.11 8.57
N ASP A 179 1.95 -16.14 9.12
CA ASP A 179 1.36 -17.46 9.34
C ASP A 179 0.10 -17.41 10.22
N GLU A 180 0.09 -16.52 11.22
CA GLU A 180 -1.02 -16.34 12.17
C GLU A 180 -2.07 -15.30 11.69
N LYS A 181 -1.85 -14.64 10.54
CA LYS A 181 -2.67 -13.51 10.06
C LYS A 181 -2.87 -12.42 11.12
N GLU A 182 -1.80 -12.09 11.82
CA GLU A 182 -1.73 -10.97 12.76
C GLU A 182 -1.30 -9.67 12.09
N ARG A 183 -0.46 -9.80 11.06
CA ARG A 183 0.08 -8.71 10.24
C ARG A 183 -0.07 -9.01 8.75
N MET A 184 -0.12 -7.94 7.96
CA MET A 184 -0.14 -8.02 6.51
C MET A 184 1.01 -7.22 5.91
N CYS A 185 1.42 -7.62 4.72
CA CYS A 185 2.23 -6.84 3.82
C CYS A 185 1.41 -6.54 2.55
N TRP A 186 1.38 -5.27 2.19
CA TRP A 186 0.73 -4.70 1.04
C TRP A 186 1.79 -4.20 0.07
N ASP A 187 2.02 -4.97 -0.98
CA ASP A 187 2.92 -4.63 -2.07
C ASP A 187 2.18 -3.80 -3.12
N ALA A 188 2.47 -2.50 -3.09
CA ALA A 188 2.00 -1.50 -4.05
C ALA A 188 3.16 -0.98 -4.91
N THR A 189 4.14 -1.82 -5.22
CA THR A 189 5.15 -1.49 -6.23
C THR A 189 4.54 -1.56 -7.64
N THR A 190 5.10 -0.78 -8.56
CA THR A 190 4.69 -0.73 -9.96
C THR A 190 4.78 -2.14 -10.55
N PRO A 191 3.65 -2.71 -11.01
CA PRO A 191 3.65 -4.04 -11.61
C PRO A 191 4.55 -4.09 -12.84
N ILE A 192 5.34 -5.15 -12.97
CA ILE A 192 6.13 -5.42 -14.17
C ILE A 192 5.32 -6.41 -15.00
N PRO A 193 4.94 -6.08 -16.26
CA PRO A 193 4.15 -6.99 -17.08
C PRO A 193 4.84 -8.35 -17.21
N SER A 194 4.08 -9.43 -17.04
CA SER A 194 4.61 -10.78 -17.01
C SER A 194 3.54 -11.78 -17.44
N SER A 195 3.87 -12.58 -18.44
CA SER A 195 3.02 -13.66 -18.93
C SER A 195 3.05 -14.84 -17.98
N GLU A 196 4.21 -15.12 -17.37
CA GLU A 196 4.39 -16.22 -16.40
C GLU A 196 3.59 -15.97 -15.11
N HIS A 197 3.59 -14.73 -14.63
CA HIS A 197 2.96 -14.35 -13.35
C HIS A 197 1.58 -13.71 -13.53
N GLY A 198 1.03 -13.69 -14.75
CA GLY A 198 -0.31 -13.16 -15.04
C GLY A 198 -0.45 -11.66 -14.83
N VAL A 199 0.64 -10.90 -14.90
CA VAL A 199 0.66 -9.44 -14.71
C VAL A 199 0.46 -8.76 -16.06
N ARG A 200 -0.60 -7.96 -16.17
CA ARG A 200 -0.94 -7.23 -17.40
C ARG A 200 0.04 -6.09 -17.69
N ARG A 201 -0.11 -5.51 -18.88
CA ARG A 201 0.52 -4.24 -19.24
C ARG A 201 0.28 -3.17 -18.18
N TRP A 202 1.27 -2.32 -17.98
CA TRP A 202 1.18 -1.19 -17.07
C TRP A 202 1.08 0.12 -17.87
N PRO A 203 -0.03 0.87 -17.79
CA PRO A 203 -0.20 2.06 -18.61
C PRO A 203 0.64 3.23 -18.10
N ALA A 204 0.91 4.17 -19.01
CA ALA A 204 1.45 5.47 -18.64
C ALA A 204 0.46 6.25 -17.77
N VAL A 205 0.99 7.01 -16.81
CA VAL A 205 0.25 8.00 -16.03
C VAL A 205 0.13 9.26 -16.86
N THR A 206 -1.08 9.85 -16.89
CA THR A 206 -1.31 11.12 -17.56
C THR A 206 -0.51 12.23 -16.88
N MET A 207 0.48 12.76 -17.58
CA MET A 207 1.35 13.83 -17.11
C MET A 207 1.27 15.03 -18.05
N HIS A 208 1.38 16.24 -17.49
CA HIS A 208 1.52 17.45 -18.28
C HIS A 208 2.91 17.52 -18.93
N SER A 209 3.01 18.16 -20.10
CA SER A 209 4.32 18.43 -20.71
C SER A 209 5.07 19.50 -19.91
N ASP A 210 6.41 19.49 -20.00
CA ASP A 210 7.25 20.49 -19.33
C ASP A 210 6.90 21.91 -19.80
N GLU A 211 6.55 22.07 -21.09
CA GLU A 211 6.04 23.32 -21.65
C GLU A 211 4.75 23.78 -20.96
N THR A 212 3.81 22.86 -20.73
CA THR A 212 2.55 23.16 -20.02
C THR A 212 2.83 23.55 -18.58
N LEU A 213 3.69 22.80 -17.88
CA LEU A 213 4.05 23.08 -16.49
C LEU A 213 4.73 24.44 -16.36
N GLU A 214 5.65 24.78 -17.27
CA GLU A 214 6.33 26.08 -17.27
C GLU A 214 5.37 27.24 -17.62
N ALA A 215 4.41 27.02 -18.53
CA ALA A 215 3.36 28.00 -18.83
C ALA A 215 2.46 28.26 -17.61
N VAL A 216 2.06 27.20 -16.90
CA VAL A 216 1.29 27.30 -15.64
C VAL A 216 2.09 28.04 -14.57
N ARG A 217 3.40 27.74 -14.44
CA ARG A 217 4.27 28.37 -13.45
C ARG A 217 4.47 29.87 -13.68
N LYS A 218 4.42 30.33 -14.93
CA LYS A 218 4.53 31.75 -15.32
C LYS A 218 3.21 32.51 -15.26
N HIS A 219 2.09 31.85 -14.99
CA HIS A 219 0.78 32.49 -15.06
C HIS A 219 0.52 33.36 -13.82
N PRO A 220 0.38 34.69 -13.95
CA PRO A 220 0.37 35.61 -12.79
C PRO A 220 -0.75 35.34 -11.76
N GLU A 221 -1.91 34.86 -12.21
CA GLU A 221 -3.03 34.53 -11.31
C GLU A 221 -2.74 33.32 -10.41
N LEU A 222 -1.74 32.52 -10.78
CA LEU A 222 -1.35 31.28 -10.10
C LEU A 222 -0.19 31.47 -9.12
N ASP A 223 0.46 32.64 -9.08
CA ASP A 223 1.62 32.94 -8.21
C ASP A 223 1.32 32.75 -6.71
N LYS A 224 0.05 32.87 -6.32
CA LYS A 224 -0.41 32.66 -4.94
C LYS A 224 -0.59 31.18 -4.55
N TYR A 225 -0.55 30.25 -5.50
CA TYR A 225 -0.78 28.83 -5.25
C TYR A 225 0.54 28.10 -5.07
N GLN A 226 0.66 27.35 -3.98
CA GLN A 226 1.75 26.42 -3.75
C GLN A 226 1.40 25.06 -4.37
N TRP A 227 2.08 24.73 -5.46
CA TRP A 227 1.96 23.43 -6.10
C TRP A 227 2.64 22.36 -5.25
N PRO A 228 2.02 21.18 -5.07
CA PRO A 228 2.68 20.11 -4.34
C PRO A 228 3.97 19.69 -5.05
N PRO A 229 5.06 19.41 -4.33
CA PRO A 229 6.34 19.03 -4.94
C PRO A 229 6.27 17.73 -5.75
N HIS A 230 5.21 16.95 -5.58
CA HIS A 230 4.98 15.69 -6.26
C HIS A 230 4.17 15.81 -7.57
N LEU A 231 4.12 16.98 -8.21
CA LEU A 231 3.63 17.08 -9.60
C LEU A 231 4.70 16.77 -10.64
N GLU A 232 5.95 16.61 -10.20
CA GLU A 232 7.04 16.10 -11.04
C GLU A 232 7.15 14.58 -10.83
N PHE A 233 7.11 13.82 -11.92
CA PHE A 233 7.68 12.47 -11.95
C PHE A 233 9.04 12.65 -12.62
N ARG A 234 10.12 12.54 -11.84
CA ARG A 234 11.49 12.56 -12.35
C ARG A 234 11.92 11.15 -12.73
#